data_AF-A0A839RXF4-F1
#
_entry.id   AF-A0A839RXF4-F1
#
_cell.length_a   1.000
_cell.length_b   1.000
_cell.length_c   1.000
_cell.angle_alpha   90.00
_cell.angle_beta   90.00
_cell.angle_gamma   90.00
#
_symmetry.space_group_name_H-M   'P 1'
#
loop_
_entity.id
_entity.type
_entity.pdbx_description
1 polymer ?
#
loop_
_entity_poly.entity_id
_entity_poly.type
_entity_poly.pdbx_seq_one_letter_code
_entity_poly.pdbx_strand_id
1 'polypeptide(L)'
;MEYTKPWLSLEQQVDRLASRGIDVGDREHAIAILRAVGYYRLTGYLYPFRRSEQYIDDAGRSQTRVLSDYTPGTGLHHAKAVIDFDRRLRLLVMDGVERIEIAVRTQIGYVLGRTSAFAHEDPACFTPAFTAAGTDPATGEPEPSQHANLLGRINARRAKSYEQFIAHFREKYDDHMPIWALTEVMELGHLSRLYRGLHQPAEEIAWAFEVPTKTVMSSWLASLNYVRNVAAHHARLFNRKLQYSPARPKSGQVPLLDHLRGEGTSKGVFGTYNALAVIAYLLLAIDNSKQWHQRVVALLQSFPASHALSLDSMGVPRGWAELELWHP
;
A
#
# COMPACT_ATOMS: atom_id res chain seq x y z
N MET A 1 13.71 28.72 9.94
CA MET A 1 14.23 29.40 8.73
C MET A 1 13.06 29.61 7.79
N GLU A 2 12.90 30.83 7.29
CA GLU A 2 11.91 31.14 6.26
C GLU A 2 12.33 30.53 4.91
N TYR A 3 11.34 30.21 4.07
CA TYR A 3 11.59 29.65 2.75
C TYR A 3 12.00 30.77 1.77
N THR A 4 13.27 30.76 1.37
CA THR A 4 13.87 31.81 0.50
C THR A 4 14.25 31.31 -0.89
N LYS A 5 13.90 30.06 -1.26
CA LYS A 5 14.31 29.48 -2.56
C LYS A 5 13.49 30.09 -3.69
N PRO A 6 14.13 30.65 -4.74
CA PRO A 6 13.41 31.26 -5.85
C PRO A 6 12.70 30.21 -6.72
N TRP A 7 11.69 30.66 -7.45
CA TRP A 7 11.14 29.89 -8.57
C TRP A 7 12.21 29.72 -9.66
N LEU A 8 12.24 28.55 -10.29
CA LEU A 8 13.18 28.23 -11.37
C LEU A 8 12.40 27.83 -12.63
N SER A 9 12.79 28.35 -13.77
CA SER A 9 12.30 27.90 -15.09
C SER A 9 12.74 26.45 -15.36
N LEU A 10 12.18 25.80 -16.40
CA LEU A 10 12.56 24.43 -16.75
C LEU A 10 14.03 24.34 -17.15
N GLU A 11 14.54 25.32 -17.86
CA GLU A 11 15.94 25.45 -18.27
C GLU A 11 16.84 25.56 -17.03
N GLN A 12 16.50 26.44 -16.09
CA GLN A 12 17.23 26.60 -14.83
C GLN A 12 17.17 25.34 -13.96
N GLN A 13 16.08 24.58 -14.03
CA GLN A 13 15.96 23.28 -13.36
C GLN A 13 16.89 22.24 -13.99
N VAL A 14 17.02 22.21 -15.33
CA VAL A 14 18.01 21.34 -16.02
C VAL A 14 19.43 21.74 -15.62
N ASP A 15 19.76 23.03 -15.64
CA ASP A 15 21.08 23.53 -15.23
C ASP A 15 21.41 23.13 -13.79
N ARG A 16 20.41 23.15 -12.90
CA ARG A 16 20.57 22.70 -11.52
C ARG A 16 20.79 21.19 -11.38
N LEU A 17 20.22 20.37 -12.26
CA LEU A 17 20.51 18.93 -12.28
C LEU A 17 21.94 18.69 -12.76
N ALA A 18 22.33 19.34 -13.86
CA ALA A 18 23.66 19.23 -14.43
C ALA A 18 24.75 19.67 -13.44
N SER A 19 24.56 20.81 -12.75
CA SER A 19 25.52 21.30 -11.75
C SER A 19 25.68 20.41 -10.53
N ARG A 20 24.75 19.49 -10.29
CA ARG A 20 24.82 18.47 -9.22
C ARG A 20 25.40 17.13 -9.70
N GLY A 21 25.89 17.07 -10.92
CA GLY A 21 26.50 15.88 -11.50
C GLY A 21 25.52 14.89 -12.13
N ILE A 22 24.30 15.32 -12.48
CA ILE A 22 23.42 14.51 -13.34
C ILE A 22 23.81 14.70 -14.80
N ASP A 23 24.04 13.60 -15.51
CA ASP A 23 24.07 13.63 -16.97
C ASP A 23 22.66 13.86 -17.51
N VAL A 24 22.43 15.06 -18.06
CA VAL A 24 21.14 15.46 -18.60
C VAL A 24 20.93 15.04 -20.06
N GLY A 25 21.97 14.55 -20.74
CA GLY A 25 21.92 14.20 -22.15
C GLY A 25 21.47 15.37 -23.04
N ASP A 26 20.53 15.09 -23.96
CA ASP A 26 19.88 16.12 -24.78
C ASP A 26 19.07 17.08 -23.90
N ARG A 27 19.40 18.37 -23.99
CA ARG A 27 18.79 19.42 -23.16
C ARG A 27 17.29 19.60 -23.43
N GLU A 28 16.87 19.58 -24.69
CA GLU A 28 15.45 19.74 -25.05
C GLU A 28 14.65 18.54 -24.53
N HIS A 29 15.22 17.35 -24.63
CA HIS A 29 14.62 16.15 -24.04
C HIS A 29 14.51 16.24 -22.51
N ALA A 30 15.55 16.74 -21.84
CA ALA A 30 15.54 16.95 -20.39
C ALA A 30 14.45 17.94 -19.95
N ILE A 31 14.28 19.05 -20.68
CA ILE A 31 13.22 20.04 -20.46
C ILE A 31 11.84 19.38 -20.64
N ALA A 32 11.65 18.58 -21.69
CA ALA A 32 10.40 17.88 -21.95
C ALA A 32 10.04 16.89 -20.82
N ILE A 33 11.02 16.15 -20.29
CA ILE A 33 10.82 15.26 -19.14
C ILE A 33 10.39 16.07 -17.90
N LEU A 34 11.10 17.16 -17.58
CA LEU A 34 10.77 17.99 -16.42
C LEU A 34 9.39 18.63 -16.55
N ARG A 35 8.99 19.02 -17.76
CA ARG A 35 7.64 19.53 -18.05
C ARG A 35 6.56 18.48 -17.76
N ALA A 36 6.80 17.22 -18.11
CA ALA A 36 5.83 16.14 -17.92
C ALA A 36 5.79 15.59 -16.49
N VAL A 37 6.94 15.50 -15.81
CA VAL A 37 7.08 14.81 -14.51
C VAL A 37 7.11 15.79 -13.33
N GLY A 38 7.67 16.98 -13.54
CA GLY A 38 7.98 17.96 -12.50
C GLY A 38 9.28 17.64 -11.74
N TYR A 39 10.01 18.70 -11.39
CA TYR A 39 11.33 18.61 -10.73
C TYR A 39 11.33 17.84 -9.41
N TYR A 40 10.35 18.11 -8.53
CA TYR A 40 10.30 17.46 -7.21
C TYR A 40 10.05 15.96 -7.31
N ARG A 41 9.16 15.53 -8.21
CA ARG A 41 8.92 14.11 -8.46
C ARG A 41 10.18 13.46 -9.02
N LEU A 42 10.76 14.04 -10.07
CA LEU A 42 11.97 13.51 -10.70
C LEU A 42 13.14 13.37 -9.72
N THR A 43 13.43 14.42 -8.95
CA THR A 43 14.51 14.40 -7.94
C THR A 43 14.22 13.45 -6.78
N GLY A 44 12.94 13.17 -6.49
CA GLY A 44 12.54 12.10 -5.59
C GLY A 44 12.98 10.71 -6.09
N TYR A 45 12.88 10.42 -7.39
CA TYR A 45 13.37 9.16 -7.96
C TYR A 45 14.88 9.11 -8.12
N LEU A 46 15.56 10.26 -8.24
CA LEU A 46 17.02 10.35 -8.21
C LEU A 46 17.62 10.24 -6.80
N TYR A 47 16.81 10.33 -5.74
CA TYR A 47 17.33 10.32 -4.36
C TYR A 47 18.28 9.14 -4.04
N PRO A 48 18.03 7.90 -4.47
CA PRO A 48 18.95 6.78 -4.24
C PRO A 48 20.32 6.92 -4.92
N PHE A 49 20.44 7.79 -5.93
CA PHE A 49 21.68 8.00 -6.69
C PHE A 49 22.58 9.07 -6.07
N ARG A 50 22.13 9.71 -4.99
CA ARG A 50 22.90 10.75 -4.29
C ARG A 50 24.11 10.15 -3.58
N ARG A 51 25.19 10.93 -3.54
CA ARG A 51 26.36 10.58 -2.73
C ARG A 51 25.97 10.57 -1.25
N SER A 52 26.57 9.65 -0.50
CA SER A 52 26.46 9.60 0.95
C SER A 52 27.85 9.53 1.58
N GLU A 53 28.03 10.19 2.71
CA GLU A 53 29.24 10.13 3.51
C GLU A 53 28.92 9.59 4.90
N GLN A 54 29.86 8.86 5.50
CA GLN A 54 29.78 8.47 6.90
C GLN A 54 30.48 9.52 7.75
N TYR A 55 29.88 9.85 8.88
CA TYR A 55 30.48 10.72 9.89
C TYR A 55 30.17 10.17 11.28
N ILE A 56 30.98 10.56 12.28
CA ILE A 56 30.75 10.19 13.68
C ILE A 56 30.07 11.38 14.35
N ASP A 57 28.94 11.14 15.02
CA ASP A 57 28.25 12.18 15.79
C ASP A 57 28.95 12.46 17.14
N ASP A 58 28.53 13.52 17.83
CA ASP A 58 29.12 13.93 19.12
C ASP A 58 28.97 12.85 20.23
N ALA A 59 28.11 11.86 20.01
CA ALA A 59 27.90 10.70 20.89
C ALA A 59 28.71 9.46 20.46
N GLY A 60 29.64 9.60 19.51
CA GLY A 60 30.50 8.52 19.04
C GLY A 60 29.81 7.52 18.11
N ARG A 61 28.62 7.82 17.58
CA ARG A 61 27.86 6.90 16.71
C ARG A 61 28.13 7.20 15.24
N SER A 62 28.35 6.16 14.46
CA SER A 62 28.44 6.28 13.00
C SER A 62 27.07 6.63 12.41
N GLN A 63 27.02 7.72 11.67
CA GLN A 63 25.85 8.25 10.98
C GLN A 63 26.14 8.35 9.49
N THR A 64 25.10 8.23 8.66
CA THR A 64 25.21 8.43 7.21
C THR A 64 24.49 9.71 6.82
N ARG A 65 25.20 10.62 6.14
CA ARG A 65 24.64 11.86 5.60
C ARG A 65 24.49 11.75 4.09
N VAL A 66 23.29 12.04 3.57
CA VAL A 66 23.02 12.12 2.14
C VAL A 66 23.30 13.54 1.63
N LEU A 67 24.16 13.65 0.63
CA LEU A 67 24.60 14.93 0.05
C LEU A 67 23.62 15.43 -1.03
N SER A 68 23.88 16.63 -1.56
CA SER A 68 23.09 17.20 -2.66
C SER A 68 23.48 16.67 -4.04
N ASP A 69 24.72 16.22 -4.18
CA ASP A 69 25.32 15.81 -5.45
C ASP A 69 25.11 14.32 -5.72
N TYR A 70 25.17 13.96 -6.99
CA TYR A 70 24.93 12.60 -7.45
C TYR A 70 26.23 11.84 -7.70
N THR A 71 26.11 10.52 -7.63
CA THR A 71 27.21 9.60 -7.90
C THR A 71 27.58 9.69 -9.39
N PRO A 72 28.87 9.69 -9.78
CA PRO A 72 29.26 9.69 -11.19
C PRO A 72 28.57 8.59 -11.99
N GLY A 73 28.24 8.89 -13.25
CA GLY A 73 27.45 7.98 -14.11
C GLY A 73 25.94 8.08 -13.90
N THR A 74 25.44 8.89 -12.96
CA THR A 74 24.00 9.10 -12.80
C THR A 74 23.44 10.01 -13.90
N GLY A 75 22.69 9.44 -14.84
CA GLY A 75 21.94 10.20 -15.85
C GLY A 75 20.43 10.31 -15.57
N LEU A 76 19.77 11.26 -16.26
CA LEU A 76 18.31 11.47 -16.25
C LEU A 76 17.52 10.21 -16.63
N HIS A 77 18.08 9.39 -17.51
CA HIS A 77 17.47 8.14 -17.98
C HIS A 77 17.20 7.14 -16.83
N HIS A 78 18.04 7.13 -15.78
CA HIS A 78 17.82 6.29 -14.60
C HIS A 78 16.50 6.64 -13.91
N ALA A 79 16.26 7.93 -13.66
CA ALA A 79 15.01 8.36 -13.05
C ALA A 79 13.80 8.00 -13.92
N LYS A 80 13.89 8.22 -15.24
CA LYS A 80 12.83 7.89 -16.18
C LYS A 80 12.48 6.39 -16.14
N ALA A 81 13.49 5.53 -16.15
CA ALA A 81 13.29 4.08 -16.12
C ALA A 81 12.60 3.63 -14.82
N VAL A 82 13.04 4.16 -13.66
CA VAL A 82 12.43 3.84 -12.36
C VAL A 82 11.01 4.42 -12.25
N ILE A 83 10.74 5.61 -12.80
CA ILE A 83 9.39 6.20 -12.83
C ILE A 83 8.43 5.31 -13.60
N ASP A 84 8.83 4.81 -14.77
CA ASP A 84 7.99 3.92 -15.58
C ASP A 84 7.79 2.56 -14.91
N PHE A 85 8.86 1.98 -14.36
CA PHE A 85 8.76 0.76 -13.54
C PHE A 85 7.76 0.93 -12.39
N ASP A 86 7.89 2.01 -11.60
CA ASP A 86 7.02 2.25 -10.44
C ASP A 86 5.57 2.52 -10.86
N ARG A 87 5.35 3.11 -12.05
CA ARG A 87 4.01 3.24 -12.64
C ARG A 87 3.40 1.88 -12.95
N ARG A 88 4.13 1.00 -13.62
CA ARG A 88 3.69 -0.37 -13.93
C ARG A 88 3.43 -1.18 -12.65
N LEU A 89 4.29 -1.01 -11.65
CA LEU A 89 4.12 -1.61 -10.32
C LEU A 89 2.82 -1.17 -9.64
N ARG A 90 2.54 0.14 -9.61
CA ARG A 90 1.29 0.67 -9.04
C ARG A 90 0.06 0.08 -9.73
N LEU A 91 0.09 -0.10 -11.05
CA LEU A 91 -1.02 -0.70 -11.80
C LEU A 91 -1.25 -2.17 -11.40
N LEU A 92 -0.18 -2.95 -11.20
CA LEU A 92 -0.30 -4.34 -10.72
C LEU A 92 -0.84 -4.42 -9.29
N VAL A 93 -0.41 -3.50 -8.43
CA VAL A 93 -0.93 -3.40 -7.05
C VAL A 93 -2.41 -3.06 -7.05
N MET A 94 -2.84 -2.10 -7.89
CA MET A 94 -4.27 -1.77 -8.04
C MET A 94 -5.07 -2.99 -8.52
N ASP A 95 -4.63 -3.64 -9.60
CA ASP A 95 -5.30 -4.82 -10.18
C ASP A 95 -5.43 -5.97 -9.17
N GLY A 96 -4.38 -6.26 -8.41
CA GLY A 96 -4.42 -7.33 -7.40
C GLY A 96 -5.29 -6.97 -6.19
N VAL A 97 -5.15 -5.75 -5.67
CA VAL A 97 -5.92 -5.31 -4.49
C VAL A 97 -7.40 -5.13 -4.81
N GLU A 98 -7.77 -4.72 -6.01
CA GLU A 98 -9.18 -4.62 -6.44
C GLU A 98 -9.89 -5.98 -6.34
N ARG A 99 -9.29 -7.04 -6.87
CA ARG A 99 -9.85 -8.41 -6.78
C ARG A 99 -10.01 -8.87 -5.33
N ILE A 100 -9.01 -8.59 -4.50
CA ILE A 100 -9.05 -8.89 -3.06
C ILE A 100 -10.14 -8.06 -2.37
N GLU A 101 -10.29 -6.78 -2.70
CA GLU A 101 -11.32 -5.90 -2.15
C GLU A 101 -12.73 -6.45 -2.44
N ILE A 102 -13.00 -6.85 -3.68
CA ILE A 102 -14.29 -7.46 -4.06
C ILE A 102 -14.52 -8.77 -3.30
N ALA A 103 -13.55 -9.68 -3.27
CA ALA A 103 -13.69 -10.95 -2.55
C ALA A 103 -13.95 -10.73 -1.04
N VAL A 104 -13.27 -9.75 -0.43
CA VAL A 104 -13.47 -9.40 0.98
C VAL A 104 -14.85 -8.80 1.22
N ARG A 105 -15.38 -7.96 0.32
CA ARG A 105 -16.78 -7.47 0.38
C ARG A 105 -17.75 -8.64 0.41
N THR A 106 -17.61 -9.56 -0.54
CA THR A 106 -18.47 -10.74 -0.64
C THR A 106 -18.41 -11.59 0.62
N GLN A 107 -17.22 -11.91 1.12
CA GLN A 107 -17.07 -12.74 2.32
C GLN A 107 -17.64 -12.06 3.59
N ILE A 108 -17.39 -10.76 3.77
CA ILE A 108 -17.98 -10.00 4.89
C ILE A 108 -19.51 -9.98 4.79
N GLY A 109 -20.05 -9.65 3.61
CA GLY A 109 -21.50 -9.58 3.38
C GLY A 109 -22.18 -10.92 3.60
N TYR A 110 -21.58 -12.00 3.10
CA TYR A 110 -22.09 -13.36 3.24
C TYR A 110 -22.05 -13.84 4.69
N VAL A 111 -20.89 -13.76 5.36
CA VAL A 111 -20.71 -14.27 6.72
C VAL A 111 -21.56 -13.51 7.72
N LEU A 112 -21.56 -12.17 7.68
CA LEU A 112 -22.39 -11.37 8.60
C LEU A 112 -23.88 -11.47 8.27
N GLY A 113 -24.23 -11.57 6.99
CA GLY A 113 -25.61 -11.68 6.54
C GLY A 113 -26.34 -12.92 7.07
N ARG A 114 -25.61 -14.01 7.37
CA ARG A 114 -26.17 -15.20 8.03
C ARG A 114 -26.68 -14.94 9.44
N THR A 115 -26.09 -13.98 10.16
CA THR A 115 -26.56 -13.58 11.50
C THR A 115 -27.80 -12.70 11.40
N SER A 116 -27.72 -11.66 10.57
CA SER A 116 -28.82 -10.73 10.32
C SER A 116 -28.48 -9.84 9.13
N ALA A 117 -29.51 -9.35 8.43
CA ALA A 117 -29.37 -8.28 7.44
C ALA A 117 -28.59 -7.08 7.98
N PHE A 118 -28.78 -6.75 9.26
CA PHE A 118 -28.20 -5.57 9.91
C PHE A 118 -27.14 -5.92 10.97
N ALA A 119 -26.50 -7.08 10.84
CA ALA A 119 -25.45 -7.53 11.77
C ALA A 119 -24.28 -6.53 11.91
N HIS A 120 -24.07 -5.67 10.91
CA HIS A 120 -23.07 -4.61 10.97
C HIS A 120 -23.41 -3.46 11.93
N GLU A 121 -24.68 -3.34 12.34
CA GLU A 121 -25.16 -2.38 13.33
C GLU A 121 -25.21 -2.99 14.74
N ASP A 122 -25.24 -4.31 14.86
CA ASP A 122 -25.33 -5.03 16.14
C ASP A 122 -23.96 -5.08 16.84
N PRO A 123 -23.79 -4.42 18.01
CA PRO A 123 -22.54 -4.45 18.77
C PRO A 123 -22.08 -5.85 19.18
N ALA A 124 -23.00 -6.83 19.29
CA ALA A 124 -22.67 -8.22 19.66
C ALA A 124 -21.83 -8.94 18.59
N CYS A 125 -21.83 -8.45 17.34
CA CYS A 125 -20.99 -8.97 16.26
C CYS A 125 -19.53 -8.51 16.35
N PHE A 126 -19.21 -7.58 17.26
CA PHE A 126 -17.92 -6.91 17.37
C PHE A 126 -17.26 -7.11 18.74
N THR A 127 -15.97 -6.82 18.82
CA THR A 127 -15.25 -6.84 20.09
C THR A 127 -15.70 -5.68 20.99
N PRO A 128 -15.70 -5.85 22.33
CA PRO A 128 -16.08 -4.78 23.25
C PRO A 128 -15.26 -3.50 23.07
N ALA A 129 -13.96 -3.63 22.78
CA ALA A 129 -13.08 -2.48 22.54
C ALA A 129 -13.43 -1.68 21.27
N PHE A 130 -14.13 -2.29 20.30
CA PHE A 130 -14.55 -1.62 19.07
C PHE A 130 -15.85 -0.84 19.24
N THR A 131 -16.73 -1.31 20.14
CA THR A 131 -18.06 -0.75 20.39
C THR A 131 -18.13 0.15 21.62
N ALA A 132 -17.15 0.06 22.53
CA ALA A 132 -17.03 0.96 23.67
C ALA A 132 -16.80 2.42 23.23
N ALA A 133 -17.53 3.34 23.86
CA ALA A 133 -17.30 4.77 23.73
C ALA A 133 -15.93 5.16 24.30
N GLY A 134 -15.32 6.16 23.69
CA GLY A 134 -14.06 6.74 24.14
C GLY A 134 -14.28 7.98 25.00
N THR A 135 -13.16 8.60 25.38
CA THR A 135 -13.14 9.90 26.04
C THR A 135 -11.95 10.66 25.49
N ASP A 136 -12.16 11.91 25.09
CA ASP A 136 -11.09 12.77 24.61
C ASP A 136 -10.09 13.01 25.75
N PRO A 137 -8.80 12.63 25.59
CA PRO A 137 -7.80 12.79 26.65
C PRO A 137 -7.52 14.25 27.05
N ALA A 138 -7.78 15.20 26.15
CA ALA A 138 -7.51 16.63 26.37
C ALA A 138 -8.71 17.35 26.99
N THR A 139 -9.94 16.98 26.62
CA THR A 139 -11.17 17.67 27.07
C THR A 139 -11.99 16.88 28.09
N GLY A 140 -11.82 15.57 28.16
CA GLY A 140 -12.62 14.69 29.02
C GLY A 140 -14.03 14.40 28.47
N GLU A 141 -14.34 14.89 27.27
CA GLU A 141 -15.67 14.74 26.66
C GLU A 141 -15.88 13.33 26.09
N PRO A 142 -17.12 12.79 26.12
CA PRO A 142 -17.43 11.50 25.51
C PRO A 142 -17.16 11.50 24.00
N GLU A 143 -16.42 10.50 23.53
CA GLU A 143 -16.20 10.28 22.10
C GLU A 143 -17.00 9.06 21.61
N PRO A 144 -17.61 9.14 20.40
CA PRO A 144 -18.25 7.97 19.79
C PRO A 144 -17.27 6.79 19.66
N SER A 145 -17.79 5.57 19.80
CA SER A 145 -16.99 4.36 19.61
C SER A 145 -16.41 4.25 18.20
N GLN A 146 -15.43 3.38 18.00
CA GLN A 146 -14.87 3.12 16.66
C GLN A 146 -15.93 2.56 15.71
N HIS A 147 -16.84 1.74 16.23
CA HIS A 147 -18.00 1.22 15.50
C HIS A 147 -18.96 2.33 15.08
N ALA A 148 -19.37 3.21 16.00
CA ALA A 148 -20.24 4.35 15.69
C ALA A 148 -19.60 5.30 14.66
N ASN A 149 -18.30 5.59 14.81
CA ASN A 149 -17.54 6.38 13.85
C ASN A 149 -17.46 5.73 12.46
N LEU A 150 -17.35 4.40 12.40
CA LEU A 150 -17.36 3.66 11.13
C LEU A 150 -18.73 3.76 10.44
N LEU A 151 -19.82 3.51 11.18
CA LEU A 151 -21.18 3.63 10.66
C LEU A 151 -21.46 5.06 10.16
N GLY A 152 -21.04 6.08 10.91
CA GLY A 152 -21.17 7.47 10.47
C GLY A 152 -20.46 7.77 9.14
N ARG A 153 -19.26 7.21 8.93
CA ARG A 153 -18.53 7.35 7.65
C ARG A 153 -19.20 6.62 6.50
N ILE A 154 -19.71 5.41 6.75
CA ILE A 154 -20.44 4.63 5.75
C ILE A 154 -21.73 5.38 5.35
N ASN A 155 -22.50 5.88 6.32
CA ASN A 155 -23.72 6.64 6.08
C ASN A 155 -23.45 7.94 5.31
N ALA A 156 -22.40 8.68 5.68
CA ALA A 156 -22.00 9.88 4.95
C ALA A 156 -21.62 9.59 3.48
N ARG A 157 -21.06 8.41 3.21
CA ARG A 157 -20.77 7.95 1.84
C ARG A 157 -22.04 7.52 1.11
N ARG A 158 -22.88 6.71 1.76
CA ARG A 158 -24.18 6.29 1.22
C ARG A 158 -25.02 7.50 0.80
N ALA A 159 -25.11 8.52 1.64
CA ALA A 159 -25.88 9.74 1.37
C ALA A 159 -25.40 10.51 0.13
N LYS A 160 -24.10 10.41 -0.22
CA LYS A 160 -23.51 11.08 -1.38
C LYS A 160 -23.53 10.23 -2.66
N SER A 161 -23.95 8.97 -2.59
CA SER A 161 -23.95 8.09 -3.74
C SER A 161 -25.20 8.26 -4.61
N TYR A 162 -25.00 8.18 -5.93
CA TYR A 162 -26.06 8.27 -6.95
C TYR A 162 -26.34 6.92 -7.62
N GLU A 163 -25.79 5.83 -7.09
CA GLU A 163 -25.98 4.50 -7.66
C GLU A 163 -27.43 4.04 -7.56
N GLN A 164 -27.95 3.43 -8.62
CA GLN A 164 -29.37 3.10 -8.77
C GLN A 164 -29.88 2.17 -7.67
N PHE A 165 -29.07 1.22 -7.22
CA PHE A 165 -29.47 0.30 -6.15
C PHE A 165 -29.64 1.03 -4.81
N ILE A 166 -28.84 2.08 -4.54
CA ILE A 166 -28.98 2.89 -3.33
C ILE A 166 -30.23 3.76 -3.40
N ALA A 167 -30.52 4.34 -4.57
CA ALA A 167 -31.79 5.06 -4.78
C ALA A 167 -32.99 4.15 -4.51
N HIS A 168 -32.95 2.90 -4.98
CA HIS A 168 -33.98 1.90 -4.69
C HIS A 168 -34.15 1.64 -3.18
N PHE A 169 -33.06 1.55 -2.41
CA PHE A 169 -33.13 1.38 -0.95
C PHE A 169 -33.70 2.61 -0.24
N ARG A 170 -33.38 3.83 -0.68
CA ARG A 170 -33.98 5.07 -0.15
C ARG A 170 -35.48 5.12 -0.37
N GLU A 171 -35.94 4.69 -1.53
CA GLU A 171 -37.36 4.77 -1.90
C GLU A 171 -38.22 3.68 -1.26
N LYS A 172 -37.68 2.46 -1.11
CA LYS A 172 -38.49 1.29 -0.70
C LYS A 172 -38.24 0.76 0.71
N TYR A 173 -37.11 1.10 1.32
CA TYR A 173 -36.65 0.45 2.56
C TYR A 173 -36.12 1.45 3.59
N ASP A 174 -36.65 2.68 3.62
CA ASP A 174 -36.27 3.75 4.56
C ASP A 174 -34.74 4.02 4.58
N ASP A 175 -34.07 3.87 3.44
CA ASP A 175 -32.61 3.96 3.28
C ASP A 175 -31.83 2.96 4.17
N HIS A 176 -32.48 1.90 4.68
CA HIS A 176 -31.86 0.88 5.49
C HIS A 176 -31.36 -0.28 4.62
N MET A 177 -30.04 -0.44 4.55
CA MET A 177 -29.40 -1.38 3.63
C MET A 177 -28.87 -2.61 4.38
N PRO A 178 -29.16 -3.83 3.89
CA PRO A 178 -28.56 -5.03 4.47
C PRO A 178 -27.06 -5.08 4.17
N ILE A 179 -26.29 -5.79 5.01
CA ILE A 179 -24.82 -5.80 4.95
C ILE A 179 -24.25 -6.23 3.60
N TRP A 180 -24.86 -7.20 2.92
CA TRP A 180 -24.41 -7.65 1.59
C TRP A 180 -24.60 -6.61 0.47
N ALA A 181 -25.54 -5.67 0.64
CA ALA A 181 -25.67 -4.52 -0.26
C ALA A 181 -24.79 -3.36 0.20
N LEU A 182 -24.67 -3.16 1.52
CA LEU A 182 -23.88 -2.08 2.10
C LEU A 182 -22.38 -2.22 1.81
N THR A 183 -21.86 -3.45 1.73
CA THR A 183 -20.45 -3.69 1.36
C THR A 183 -20.08 -3.12 0.00
N GLU A 184 -21.02 -2.98 -0.94
CA GLU A 184 -20.76 -2.34 -2.24
C GLU A 184 -20.52 -0.84 -2.15
N VAL A 185 -21.07 -0.21 -1.11
CA VAL A 185 -20.82 1.21 -0.81
C VAL A 185 -19.47 1.40 -0.12
N MET A 186 -18.97 0.39 0.60
CA MET A 186 -17.77 0.49 1.41
C MET A 186 -16.49 0.54 0.57
N GLU A 187 -15.53 1.38 0.96
CA GLU A 187 -14.16 1.31 0.45
C GLU A 187 -13.36 0.28 1.25
N LEU A 188 -12.24 -0.21 0.69
CA LEU A 188 -11.30 -1.09 1.41
C LEU A 188 -10.92 -0.60 2.82
N GLY A 189 -10.79 0.70 3.02
CA GLY A 189 -10.53 1.28 4.34
C GLY A 189 -11.66 1.03 5.35
N HIS A 190 -12.91 1.09 4.92
CA HIS A 190 -14.08 0.75 5.76
C HIS A 190 -14.12 -0.75 6.05
N LEU A 191 -13.91 -1.59 5.03
CA LEU A 191 -13.88 -3.05 5.18
C LEU A 191 -12.76 -3.50 6.13
N SER A 192 -11.56 -2.95 5.99
CA SER A 192 -10.42 -3.23 6.87
C SER A 192 -10.71 -2.87 8.33
N ARG A 193 -11.39 -1.74 8.57
CA ARG A 193 -11.78 -1.32 9.92
C ARG A 193 -12.92 -2.17 10.49
N LEU A 194 -13.93 -2.47 9.68
CA LEU A 194 -15.05 -3.35 10.05
C LEU A 194 -14.53 -4.72 10.47
N TYR A 195 -13.72 -5.34 9.59
CA TYR A 195 -13.12 -6.66 9.80
C TYR A 195 -12.30 -6.73 11.10
N ARG A 196 -11.48 -5.70 11.36
CA ARG A 196 -10.69 -5.63 12.61
C ARG A 196 -11.58 -5.64 13.86
N GLY A 197 -12.75 -5.02 13.78
CA GLY A 197 -13.71 -4.94 14.87
C GLY A 197 -14.47 -6.24 15.12
N LEU A 198 -14.59 -7.14 14.14
CA LEU A 198 -15.41 -8.36 14.23
C LEU A 198 -14.99 -9.28 15.38
N HIS A 199 -15.92 -9.97 16.02
CA HIS A 199 -15.63 -11.00 17.02
C HIS A 199 -15.43 -12.37 16.34
N GLN A 200 -16.18 -13.41 16.75
CA GLN A 200 -16.08 -14.78 16.21
C GLN A 200 -16.13 -14.90 14.68
N PRO A 201 -16.96 -14.13 13.93
CA PRO A 201 -17.07 -14.32 12.47
C PRO A 201 -15.78 -13.97 11.68
N ALA A 202 -14.82 -13.30 12.31
CA ALA A 202 -13.62 -12.82 11.64
C ALA A 202 -12.69 -13.95 11.18
N GLU A 203 -12.63 -15.06 11.92
CA GLU A 203 -11.75 -16.19 11.58
C GLU A 203 -12.26 -16.94 10.36
N GLU A 204 -13.57 -17.17 10.25
CA GLU A 204 -14.17 -17.79 9.08
C GLU A 204 -13.86 -17.01 7.79
N ILE A 205 -14.00 -15.68 7.85
CA ILE A 205 -13.62 -14.80 6.73
C ILE A 205 -12.12 -14.92 6.44
N ALA A 206 -11.24 -15.04 7.44
CA ALA A 206 -9.79 -15.22 7.21
C ALA A 206 -9.49 -16.55 6.51
N TRP A 207 -10.14 -17.62 6.93
CA TRP A 207 -9.94 -18.97 6.38
C TRP A 207 -10.43 -19.10 4.94
N ALA A 208 -11.41 -18.31 4.53
CA ALA A 208 -11.82 -18.21 3.13
C ALA A 208 -10.69 -17.73 2.19
N PHE A 209 -9.64 -17.11 2.74
CA PHE A 209 -8.42 -16.70 2.02
C PHE A 209 -7.18 -17.49 2.48
N GLU A 210 -7.37 -18.63 3.13
CA GLU A 210 -6.30 -19.45 3.71
C GLU A 210 -5.40 -18.67 4.69
N VAL A 211 -5.94 -17.66 5.38
CA VAL A 211 -5.19 -16.86 6.35
C VAL A 211 -5.41 -17.43 7.75
N PRO A 212 -4.35 -17.76 8.50
CA PRO A 212 -4.49 -18.61 9.69
C PRO A 212 -5.22 -17.94 10.87
N THR A 213 -5.20 -16.60 10.96
CA THR A 213 -5.79 -15.88 12.11
C THR A 213 -6.37 -14.54 11.70
N LYS A 214 -7.37 -14.07 12.47
CA LYS A 214 -7.90 -12.70 12.39
C LYS A 214 -6.82 -11.64 12.43
N THR A 215 -5.82 -11.79 13.31
CA THR A 215 -4.75 -10.79 13.50
C THR A 215 -3.90 -10.63 12.24
N VAL A 216 -3.53 -11.75 11.60
CA VAL A 216 -2.75 -11.73 10.36
C VAL A 216 -3.58 -11.07 9.24
N MET A 217 -4.82 -11.50 9.05
CA MET A 217 -5.71 -10.93 8.02
C MET A 217 -5.95 -9.43 8.26
N SER A 218 -6.17 -9.00 9.50
CA SER A 218 -6.33 -7.58 9.87
C SER A 218 -5.10 -6.75 9.51
N SER A 219 -3.90 -7.31 9.70
CA SER A 219 -2.65 -6.66 9.33
C SER A 219 -2.48 -6.57 7.81
N TRP A 220 -2.81 -7.65 7.09
CA TRP A 220 -2.73 -7.70 5.64
C TRP A 220 -3.70 -6.71 5.00
N LEU A 221 -4.98 -6.70 5.38
CA LEU A 221 -5.95 -5.71 4.88
C LEU A 221 -5.51 -4.26 5.12
N ALA A 222 -4.91 -3.98 6.29
CA ALA A 222 -4.37 -2.65 6.58
C ALA A 222 -3.19 -2.30 5.66
N SER A 223 -2.31 -3.27 5.39
CA SER A 223 -1.18 -3.09 4.47
C SER A 223 -1.65 -2.90 3.03
N LEU A 224 -2.61 -3.69 2.56
CA LEU A 224 -3.19 -3.59 1.23
C LEU A 224 -3.89 -2.25 1.00
N ASN A 225 -4.70 -1.80 1.97
CA ASN A 225 -5.30 -0.47 1.94
C ASN A 225 -4.24 0.64 1.84
N TYR A 226 -3.14 0.51 2.58
CA TYR A 226 -2.04 1.48 2.50
C TYR A 226 -1.39 1.51 1.12
N VAL A 227 -0.95 0.37 0.59
CA VAL A 227 -0.26 0.33 -0.72
C VAL A 227 -1.18 0.71 -1.87
N ARG A 228 -2.47 0.37 -1.80
CA ARG A 228 -3.51 0.80 -2.74
C ARG A 228 -3.69 2.32 -2.72
N ASN A 229 -3.74 2.95 -1.55
CA ASN A 229 -3.83 4.41 -1.47
C ASN A 229 -2.56 5.09 -1.96
N VAL A 230 -1.36 4.56 -1.65
CA VAL A 230 -0.10 5.04 -2.24
C VAL A 230 -0.14 4.97 -3.77
N ALA A 231 -0.66 3.85 -4.31
CA ALA A 231 -0.78 3.65 -5.75
C ALA A 231 -1.79 4.62 -6.40
N ALA A 232 -2.98 4.76 -5.80
CA ALA A 232 -4.05 5.64 -6.26
C ALA A 232 -3.66 7.13 -6.21
N HIS A 233 -2.88 7.55 -5.20
CA HIS A 233 -2.33 8.92 -5.13
C HIS A 233 -1.07 9.12 -5.98
N HIS A 234 -0.71 8.14 -6.82
CA HIS A 234 0.45 8.18 -7.70
C HIS A 234 1.77 8.48 -6.98
N ALA A 235 1.88 8.10 -5.71
CA ALA A 235 3.07 8.29 -4.91
C ALA A 235 4.10 7.19 -5.19
N ARG A 236 5.38 7.47 -4.90
CA ARG A 236 6.47 6.50 -5.10
C ARG A 236 6.26 5.26 -4.24
N LEU A 237 6.30 4.07 -4.85
CA LEU A 237 6.01 2.80 -4.19
C LEU A 237 7.22 1.84 -4.13
N PHE A 238 8.01 1.68 -5.19
CA PHE A 238 8.98 0.58 -5.32
C PHE A 238 9.92 0.43 -4.11
N ASN A 239 10.54 1.51 -3.66
CA ASN A 239 11.44 1.56 -2.50
C ASN A 239 10.83 2.34 -1.33
N ARG A 240 9.58 2.03 -1.00
CA ARG A 240 8.89 2.66 0.13
C ARG A 240 9.06 1.83 1.40
N LYS A 241 9.39 2.48 2.51
CA LYS A 241 9.18 1.90 3.84
C LYS A 241 7.68 1.97 4.14
N LEU A 242 7.03 0.81 4.25
CA LEU A 242 5.59 0.76 4.49
C LEU A 242 5.29 1.15 5.94
N GLN A 243 4.37 2.11 6.13
CA GLN A 243 3.86 2.46 7.45
C GLN A 243 3.12 1.28 8.07
N TYR A 244 2.34 0.56 7.27
CA TYR A 244 1.67 -0.67 7.63
C TYR A 244 2.30 -1.82 6.84
N SER A 245 3.38 -2.39 7.38
CA SER A 245 3.97 -3.61 6.81
C SER A 245 3.09 -4.81 7.15
N PRO A 246 2.90 -5.76 6.22
CA PRO A 246 2.07 -6.93 6.49
C PRO A 246 2.75 -7.81 7.56
N ALA A 247 1.96 -8.32 8.50
CA ALA A 247 2.43 -9.26 9.50
C ALA A 247 2.98 -10.53 8.84
N ARG A 248 4.02 -11.10 9.45
CA ARG A 248 4.64 -12.35 9.03
C ARG A 248 4.08 -13.47 9.90
N PRO A 249 3.37 -14.47 9.32
CA PRO A 249 2.92 -15.65 10.06
C PRO A 249 4.08 -16.36 10.79
N LYS A 250 3.76 -17.23 11.75
CA LYS A 250 4.78 -18.10 12.34
C LYS A 250 5.28 -19.07 11.26
N SER A 251 6.53 -19.50 11.40
CA SER A 251 7.14 -20.46 10.47
C SER A 251 6.23 -21.66 10.25
N GLY A 252 6.03 -22.06 9.00
CA GLY A 252 5.21 -23.20 8.61
C GLY A 252 3.70 -22.98 8.67
N GLN A 253 3.19 -21.85 9.21
CA GLN A 253 1.75 -21.57 9.16
C GLN A 253 1.28 -21.18 7.76
N VAL A 254 2.15 -20.50 7.00
CA VAL A 254 1.92 -20.16 5.60
C VAL A 254 3.23 -20.39 4.84
N PRO A 255 3.53 -21.64 4.45
CA PRO A 255 4.84 -22.01 3.87
C PRO A 255 5.25 -21.15 2.67
N LEU A 256 4.31 -20.81 1.78
CA LEU A 256 4.55 -19.94 0.62
C LEU A 256 5.11 -18.54 0.99
N LEU A 257 4.89 -18.08 2.22
CA LEU A 257 5.34 -16.78 2.72
C LEU A 257 6.45 -16.87 3.78
N ASP A 258 6.99 -18.06 4.08
CA ASP A 258 8.04 -18.22 5.09
C ASP A 258 9.32 -17.46 4.73
N HIS A 259 9.60 -17.31 3.44
CA HIS A 259 10.74 -16.52 2.93
C HIS A 259 10.72 -15.05 3.42
N LEU A 260 9.55 -14.50 3.77
CA LEU A 260 9.43 -13.15 4.32
C LEU A 260 10.08 -13.03 5.71
N ARG A 261 10.38 -14.13 6.41
CA ARG A 261 11.00 -14.12 7.74
C ARG A 261 12.53 -14.05 7.72
N GLY A 262 13.18 -14.29 6.57
CA GLY A 262 14.64 -14.41 6.46
C GLY A 262 15.45 -13.23 7.03
N GLU A 263 16.69 -13.49 7.45
CA GLU A 263 17.58 -12.51 8.11
C GLU A 263 17.87 -11.28 7.23
N GLY A 264 17.87 -11.44 5.90
CA GLY A 264 18.07 -10.35 4.94
C GLY A 264 16.85 -9.44 4.73
N THR A 265 15.65 -9.82 5.20
CA THR A 265 14.40 -9.07 4.99
C THR A 265 13.87 -8.40 6.26
N SER A 266 14.49 -8.65 7.42
CA SER A 266 13.89 -8.42 8.74
C SER A 266 14.36 -7.14 9.46
N LYS A 267 15.39 -6.43 8.99
CA LYS A 267 15.85 -5.18 9.63
C LYS A 267 16.12 -4.08 8.60
N GLY A 268 15.13 -3.19 8.40
CA GLY A 268 15.35 -1.86 7.82
C GLY A 268 15.14 -1.67 6.32
N VAL A 269 14.84 -2.73 5.56
CA VAL A 269 14.76 -2.65 4.09
C VAL A 269 13.31 -2.51 3.62
N PHE A 270 13.13 -1.78 2.53
CA PHE A 270 11.86 -1.41 1.90
C PHE A 270 10.82 -2.55 1.86
N GLY A 271 9.54 -2.20 2.05
CA GLY A 271 8.50 -3.19 2.37
C GLY A 271 7.59 -3.60 1.20
N THR A 272 7.83 -3.08 0.00
CA THR A 272 6.92 -3.22 -1.14
C THR A 272 6.81 -4.66 -1.63
N TYR A 273 7.91 -5.41 -1.63
CA TYR A 273 7.86 -6.84 -1.96
C TYR A 273 6.96 -7.64 -1.03
N ASN A 274 6.98 -7.36 0.28
CA ASN A 274 6.14 -8.07 1.26
C ASN A 274 4.65 -7.90 0.94
N ALA A 275 4.24 -6.72 0.48
CA ALA A 275 2.86 -6.48 0.04
C ALA A 275 2.54 -7.24 -1.25
N LEU A 276 3.46 -7.28 -2.23
CA LEU A 276 3.28 -8.07 -3.45
C LEU A 276 3.15 -9.57 -3.16
N ALA A 277 3.96 -10.11 -2.26
CA ALA A 277 3.89 -11.52 -1.86
C ALA A 277 2.56 -11.85 -1.18
N VAL A 278 2.06 -10.96 -0.31
CA VAL A 278 0.74 -11.13 0.31
C VAL A 278 -0.39 -11.03 -0.72
N ILE A 279 -0.32 -10.11 -1.69
CA ILE A 279 -1.28 -10.06 -2.80
C ILE A 279 -1.25 -11.36 -3.60
N ALA A 280 -0.05 -11.82 -3.98
CA ALA A 280 0.15 -13.06 -4.71
C ALA A 280 -0.52 -14.25 -3.98
N TYR A 281 -0.28 -14.36 -2.67
CA TYR A 281 -0.85 -15.42 -1.84
C TYR A 281 -2.37 -15.37 -1.78
N LEU A 282 -2.94 -14.20 -1.45
CA LEU A 282 -4.39 -14.04 -1.33
C LEU A 282 -5.12 -14.29 -2.65
N LEU A 283 -4.49 -13.97 -3.77
CA LEU A 283 -5.08 -14.23 -5.09
C LEU A 283 -5.20 -15.73 -5.38
N LEU A 284 -4.32 -16.59 -4.85
CA LEU A 284 -4.44 -18.05 -5.05
C LEU A 284 -5.75 -18.61 -4.48
N ALA A 285 -6.24 -18.03 -3.36
CA ALA A 285 -7.51 -18.42 -2.76
C ALA A 285 -8.73 -17.83 -3.49
N ILE A 286 -8.55 -16.77 -4.29
CA ILE A 286 -9.65 -16.05 -4.98
C ILE A 286 -9.84 -16.57 -6.40
N ASP A 287 -8.75 -16.74 -7.14
CA ASP A 287 -8.73 -17.13 -8.54
C ASP A 287 -7.45 -17.90 -8.85
N ASN A 288 -7.60 -19.09 -9.44
CA ASN A 288 -6.47 -19.95 -9.84
C ASN A 288 -5.73 -19.42 -11.09
N SER A 289 -6.10 -18.26 -11.62
CA SER A 289 -5.39 -17.60 -12.73
C SER A 289 -3.99 -17.14 -12.33
N LYS A 290 -2.99 -17.66 -13.04
CA LYS A 290 -1.56 -17.33 -12.84
C LYS A 290 -1.14 -16.03 -13.53
N GLN A 291 -2.06 -15.34 -14.21
CA GLN A 291 -1.73 -14.18 -15.04
C GLN A 291 -1.17 -13.00 -14.24
N TRP A 292 -1.70 -12.75 -13.04
CA TRP A 292 -1.21 -11.66 -12.19
C TRP A 292 0.22 -11.93 -11.72
N HIS A 293 0.48 -13.14 -11.21
CA HIS A 293 1.83 -13.57 -10.78
C HIS A 293 2.84 -13.46 -11.91
N GLN A 294 2.51 -13.95 -13.10
CA GLN A 294 3.36 -13.87 -14.29
C GLN A 294 3.70 -12.42 -14.66
N ARG A 295 2.73 -11.50 -14.59
CA ARG A 295 2.96 -10.07 -14.87
C ARG A 295 3.85 -9.42 -13.81
N VAL A 296 3.74 -9.81 -12.55
CA VAL A 296 4.64 -9.34 -11.48
C VAL A 296 6.04 -9.88 -11.70
N VAL A 297 6.20 -11.17 -12.00
CA VAL A 297 7.49 -11.79 -12.31
C VAL A 297 8.16 -11.06 -13.47
N ALA A 298 7.45 -10.87 -14.58
CA ALA A 298 7.96 -10.15 -15.75
C ALA A 298 8.33 -8.69 -15.42
N LEU A 299 7.56 -8.01 -14.57
CA LEU A 299 7.88 -6.65 -14.14
C LEU A 299 9.18 -6.64 -13.32
N LEU A 300 9.29 -7.50 -12.30
CA LEU A 300 10.46 -7.58 -11.43
C LEU A 300 11.72 -7.98 -12.21
N GLN A 301 11.62 -8.88 -13.18
CA GLN A 301 12.73 -9.23 -14.08
C GLN A 301 13.15 -8.05 -14.97
N SER A 302 12.22 -7.15 -15.31
CA SER A 302 12.50 -5.91 -16.06
C SER A 302 12.93 -4.73 -15.18
N PHE A 303 13.29 -4.97 -13.91
CA PHE A 303 13.70 -3.89 -12.99
C PHE A 303 14.91 -3.12 -13.57
N PRO A 304 14.87 -1.78 -13.59
CA PRO A 304 15.94 -0.96 -14.15
C PRO A 304 17.13 -0.89 -13.19
N ALA A 305 17.85 -2.01 -13.07
CA ALA A 305 19.04 -2.12 -12.24
C ALA A 305 20.13 -1.15 -12.72
N SER A 306 20.88 -0.60 -11.77
CA SER A 306 21.96 0.36 -12.01
C SER A 306 23.00 0.26 -10.89
N HIS A 307 24.02 1.10 -10.93
CA HIS A 307 25.03 1.19 -9.86
C HIS A 307 24.44 1.54 -8.49
N ALA A 308 23.27 2.17 -8.43
CA ALA A 308 22.64 2.59 -7.17
C ALA A 308 21.39 1.78 -6.79
N LEU A 309 20.82 1.00 -7.71
CA LEU A 309 19.55 0.31 -7.50
C LEU A 309 19.60 -1.14 -7.98
N SER A 310 19.12 -2.04 -7.13
CA SER A 310 18.81 -3.43 -7.42
C SER A 310 17.41 -3.76 -6.90
N LEU A 311 16.91 -4.96 -7.19
CA LEU A 311 15.67 -5.48 -6.60
C LEU A 311 15.68 -5.50 -5.06
N ASP A 312 16.85 -5.53 -4.42
CA ASP A 312 16.98 -5.44 -2.96
C ASP A 312 16.42 -4.10 -2.44
N SER A 313 16.42 -3.05 -3.28
CA SER A 313 15.80 -1.75 -2.97
C SER A 313 14.27 -1.82 -2.83
N MET A 314 13.65 -2.94 -3.19
CA MET A 314 12.22 -3.21 -2.97
C MET A 314 11.97 -4.20 -1.83
N GLY A 315 13.03 -4.74 -1.23
CA GLY A 315 12.97 -5.83 -0.25
C GLY A 315 12.81 -7.22 -0.86
N VAL A 316 13.11 -7.39 -2.16
CA VAL A 316 13.02 -8.67 -2.86
C VAL A 316 14.21 -9.55 -2.43
N PRO A 317 13.99 -10.78 -1.94
CA PRO A 317 15.07 -11.66 -1.52
C PRO A 317 15.83 -12.27 -2.72
N ARG A 318 17.05 -12.75 -2.48
CA ARG A 318 17.78 -13.57 -3.46
C ARG A 318 17.01 -14.87 -3.72
N GLY A 319 17.05 -15.36 -4.96
CA GLY A 319 16.34 -16.57 -5.37
C GLY A 319 14.80 -16.42 -5.39
N TRP A 320 14.27 -15.20 -5.27
CA TRP A 320 12.81 -14.98 -5.21
C TRP A 320 12.06 -15.62 -6.39
N ALA A 321 12.67 -15.63 -7.57
CA ALA A 321 12.04 -16.14 -8.77
C ALA A 321 11.77 -17.65 -8.66
N GLU A 322 12.59 -18.40 -7.93
CA GLU A 322 12.49 -19.85 -7.75
C GLU A 322 11.49 -20.25 -6.65
N LEU A 323 10.98 -19.27 -5.88
CA LEU A 323 10.02 -19.56 -4.82
C LEU A 323 8.70 -20.04 -5.43
N GLU A 324 8.12 -21.07 -4.82
CA GLU A 324 6.84 -21.67 -5.23
C GLU A 324 5.72 -20.64 -5.41
N LEU A 325 5.68 -19.59 -4.57
CA LEU A 325 4.71 -18.49 -4.70
C LEU A 325 4.71 -17.81 -6.08
N TRP A 326 5.86 -17.76 -6.75
CA TRP A 326 6.03 -17.14 -8.07
C TRP A 326 6.02 -18.16 -9.22
N HIS A 327 5.89 -19.44 -8.88
CA HIS A 327 5.62 -20.56 -9.77
C HIS A 327 4.38 -21.37 -9.31
N PRO A 328 3.24 -20.70 -9.02
CA PRO A 328 2.04 -21.40 -8.55
C PRO A 328 1.50 -22.31 -9.64
#